data_AF-A0A6J4FW74-F1
#
_entry.id   AF-A0A6J4FW74-F1
#
_cell.length_a   1.000
_cell.length_b   1.000
_cell.length_c   1.000
_cell.angle_alpha   90.00
_cell.angle_beta   90.00
_cell.angle_gamma   90.00
#
_symmetry.space_group_name_H-M   'P 1'
#
loop_
_entity.id
_entity.type
_entity.pdbx_description
1 polymer ?
#
loop_
_entity_poly.entity_id
_entity_poly.type
_entity_poly.pdbx_seq_one_letter_code
_entity_poly.pdbx_strand_id
1 'polypeptide(L)'
;MISVAYAADAANHAVPFYQDAAFWVAVAFFLVLYLLYKPVSRGLGAALDARALKIKARLDEAARLREDSQEMLATYQRKQRDAMREAEEIIAHAKAEAERLAAQAAKDLDASLKRREAMAMERIAQAEAQAMKEVQNLAVDVAIAAAREVLAQSITADQAGALVESAIKDLPAKLH
;
A
#
# COMPACT_ATOMS: atom_id res chain seq x y z
N MET A 1 -3.55 -6.20 -109.75
CA MET A 1 -3.04 -7.57 -109.94
C MET A 1 -2.22 -7.88 -108.70
N ILE A 2 -2.54 -8.75 -107.74
CA ILE A 2 -3.38 -9.94 -107.59
C ILE A 2 -3.91 -9.91 -106.12
N SER A 3 -5.00 -10.62 -105.82
CA SER A 3 -5.59 -10.83 -104.48
C SER A 3 -6.81 -9.97 -104.09
N VAL A 4 -7.69 -9.76 -105.08
CA VAL A 4 -9.14 -9.50 -104.87
C VAL A 4 -9.95 -10.81 -105.06
N ALA A 5 -9.32 -11.97 -104.91
CA ALA A 5 -9.90 -13.28 -105.23
C ALA A 5 -10.44 -14.07 -104.01
N TYR A 6 -10.85 -13.39 -102.92
CA TYR A 6 -11.56 -14.03 -101.79
C TYR A 6 -13.05 -13.66 -101.74
N ALA A 7 -13.56 -12.95 -102.75
CA ALA A 7 -14.94 -12.50 -102.82
C ALA A 7 -15.63 -12.99 -104.10
N ALA A 8 -15.62 -14.31 -104.35
CA ALA A 8 -16.52 -14.96 -105.30
C ALA A 8 -16.32 -16.48 -105.24
N ASP A 9 -16.96 -17.15 -104.28
CA ASP A 9 -17.84 -18.27 -104.62
C ASP A 9 -18.69 -18.62 -103.40
N ALA A 10 -19.70 -17.78 -103.18
CA ALA A 10 -20.92 -18.20 -102.51
C ALA A 10 -21.71 -19.08 -103.49
N ALA A 11 -21.16 -20.25 -103.85
CA ALA A 11 -21.92 -21.30 -104.49
C ALA A 11 -22.56 -22.13 -103.39
N ASN A 12 -23.90 -22.12 -103.39
CA ASN A 12 -24.71 -23.14 -102.75
C ASN A 12 -24.33 -24.51 -103.32
N HIS A 13 -23.29 -25.12 -102.77
CA HIS A 13 -23.24 -26.55 -102.66
C HIS A 13 -24.00 -26.86 -101.38
N ALA A 14 -25.16 -27.49 -101.52
CA ALA A 14 -25.78 -28.24 -100.44
C ALA A 14 -24.86 -29.43 -100.12
N VAL A 15 -23.65 -29.13 -99.63
CA VAL A 15 -22.87 -30.07 -98.86
C VAL A 15 -23.75 -30.36 -97.64
N PRO A 16 -24.01 -31.64 -97.36
CA PRO A 16 -24.80 -31.99 -96.20
C PRO A 16 -24.22 -31.31 -94.96
N PHE A 17 -25.05 -30.81 -94.05
CA PHE A 17 -24.62 -30.05 -92.86
C PHE A 17 -23.50 -30.74 -92.04
N TYR A 18 -23.33 -32.06 -92.20
CA TYR A 18 -22.28 -32.86 -91.57
C TYR A 18 -20.90 -32.79 -92.25
N GLN A 19 -20.78 -32.20 -93.45
CA GLN A 19 -19.51 -31.98 -94.16
C GLN A 19 -18.97 -30.54 -94.05
N ASP A 20 -19.75 -29.63 -93.46
CA ASP A 20 -19.31 -28.27 -93.17
C ASP A 20 -18.37 -28.27 -91.94
N ALA A 21 -17.16 -27.71 -92.10
CA ALA A 21 -16.20 -27.57 -91.02
C ALA A 21 -16.74 -26.69 -89.88
N ALA A 22 -17.60 -25.71 -90.18
CA ALA A 22 -18.22 -24.86 -89.18
C ALA A 22 -19.16 -25.65 -88.24
N PHE A 23 -19.84 -26.69 -88.74
CA PHE A 23 -20.71 -27.54 -87.92
C PHE A 23 -19.91 -28.34 -86.88
N TRP A 24 -18.81 -28.98 -87.28
CA TRP A 24 -17.95 -29.72 -86.35
C TRP A 24 -17.24 -28.81 -85.34
N VAL A 25 -16.86 -27.58 -85.73
CA VAL A 25 -16.33 -26.56 -84.81
C VAL A 25 -17.38 -26.15 -83.78
N ALA A 26 -18.63 -25.92 -84.20
CA ALA A 26 -19.71 -25.61 -83.27
C ALA A 26 -20.00 -26.77 -82.28
N VAL A 27 -20.02 -28.02 -82.78
CA VAL A 27 -20.19 -29.20 -81.93
C VAL A 27 -19.05 -29.32 -80.92
N ALA A 28 -17.80 -29.13 -81.34
CA ALA A 28 -16.64 -29.14 -80.45
C ALA A 28 -16.70 -27.99 -79.41
N PHE A 29 -17.14 -26.80 -79.80
CA PHE A 29 -17.31 -25.65 -78.90
C PHE A 29 -18.33 -25.94 -77.79
N PHE A 30 -19.52 -26.45 -78.14
CA PHE A 30 -20.53 -26.81 -77.15
C PHE A 30 -20.11 -27.99 -76.28
N LEU A 31 -19.39 -28.96 -76.84
CA LEU A 31 -18.87 -30.10 -76.08
C LEU A 31 -17.81 -29.66 -75.06
N VAL A 32 -16.90 -28.76 -75.44
CA VAL A 32 -15.95 -28.13 -74.52
C VAL A 32 -16.67 -27.28 -73.46
N LEU A 33 -17.66 -26.45 -73.84
CA LEU A 33 -18.44 -25.67 -72.89
C LEU A 33 -19.14 -26.56 -71.86
N TYR A 34 -19.71 -27.68 -72.31
CA TYR A 34 -20.38 -28.64 -71.43
C TYR A 34 -19.41 -29.32 -70.47
N LEU A 35 -18.23 -29.74 -70.95
CA LEU A 35 -17.19 -30.29 -70.08
C LEU A 35 -16.64 -29.26 -69.08
N LEU A 36 -16.49 -27.99 -69.50
CA LEU A 36 -15.93 -26.92 -68.65
C LEU A 36 -16.94 -26.32 -67.67
N TYR A 37 -18.24 -26.39 -67.96
CA TYR A 37 -19.29 -25.80 -67.13
C TYR A 37 -19.24 -26.28 -65.67
N LYS A 38 -19.10 -27.59 -65.46
CA LYS A 38 -19.07 -28.20 -64.12
C LYS A 38 -17.83 -27.84 -63.28
N PRO A 39 -16.58 -27.94 -63.79
CA PRO A 39 -15.40 -27.54 -63.02
C PRO A 39 -15.32 -26.02 -62.80
N VAL A 40 -15.70 -25.20 -63.80
CA VAL A 40 -15.67 -23.74 -63.68
C VAL A 40 -16.70 -23.24 -62.67
N SER A 41 -17.95 -23.71 -62.73
CA SER A 41 -18.98 -23.34 -61.76
C SER A 41 -18.63 -23.77 -60.33
N ARG A 42 -18.07 -24.99 -60.15
CA ARG A 42 -17.58 -25.44 -58.84
C ARG A 42 -16.41 -24.59 -58.33
N GLY A 43 -15.43 -24.27 -59.16
CA GLY A 43 -14.26 -23.48 -58.76
C GLY A 43 -14.62 -22.06 -58.32
N LEU A 44 -15.50 -21.39 -59.08
CA LEU A 44 -16.03 -20.07 -58.74
C LEU A 44 -16.87 -20.08 -57.45
N GLY A 45 -17.77 -21.06 -57.31
CA GLY A 45 -18.57 -21.23 -56.08
C GLY A 45 -17.69 -21.44 -54.85
N ALA A 46 -16.74 -22.38 -54.93
CA ALA A 46 -15.83 -22.67 -53.83
C ALA A 46 -14.94 -21.47 -53.44
N ALA A 47 -14.48 -20.68 -54.41
CA ALA A 47 -13.68 -19.48 -54.13
C ALA A 47 -14.50 -18.38 -53.45
N LEU A 48 -15.77 -18.19 -53.84
CA LEU A 48 -16.68 -17.26 -53.20
C LEU A 48 -17.06 -17.71 -51.79
N ASP A 49 -17.37 -18.99 -51.60
CA ASP A 49 -17.67 -19.58 -50.29
C ASP A 49 -16.48 -19.45 -49.34
N ALA A 50 -15.27 -19.74 -49.82
CA ALA A 50 -14.05 -19.56 -49.03
C ALA A 50 -13.83 -18.10 -48.61
N ARG A 51 -14.16 -17.13 -49.46
CA ARG A 51 -14.12 -15.71 -49.10
C ARG A 51 -15.20 -15.35 -48.08
N ALA A 52 -16.43 -15.82 -48.29
CA ALA A 52 -17.55 -15.58 -47.36
C ALA A 52 -17.23 -16.13 -45.97
N LEU A 53 -16.70 -17.35 -45.88
CA LEU A 53 -16.27 -17.97 -44.62
C LEU A 53 -15.14 -17.17 -43.95
N LYS A 54 -14.14 -16.70 -44.70
CA LYS A 54 -13.07 -15.86 -44.15
C LYS A 54 -13.58 -14.53 -43.62
N ILE A 55 -14.51 -13.89 -44.32
CA ILE A 55 -15.12 -12.63 -43.87
C ILE A 55 -15.94 -12.87 -42.61
N LYS A 56 -16.76 -13.92 -42.60
CA LYS A 56 -17.54 -14.31 -41.42
C LYS A 56 -16.66 -14.57 -40.20
N ALA A 57 -15.60 -15.35 -40.35
CA ALA A 57 -14.66 -15.63 -39.27
C ALA A 57 -14.01 -14.35 -38.70
N ARG A 58 -13.62 -13.40 -39.57
CA ARG A 58 -13.06 -12.10 -39.14
C ARG A 58 -14.10 -11.23 -38.41
N LEU A 59 -15.35 -11.24 -38.85
CA LEU A 59 -16.43 -10.51 -38.18
C LEU A 59 -16.74 -11.11 -36.81
N ASP A 60 -16.78 -12.43 -36.71
CA ASP A 60 -17.00 -13.14 -35.45
C ASP A 60 -15.84 -12.88 -34.47
N GLU A 61 -14.59 -12.89 -34.95
CA GLU A 61 -13.41 -12.54 -34.15
C GLU A 61 -13.44 -11.08 -33.69
N ALA A 62 -13.78 -10.14 -34.58
CA ALA A 62 -13.91 -8.73 -34.23
C ALA A 62 -15.03 -8.48 -33.21
N ALA A 63 -16.15 -9.20 -33.33
CA ALA A 63 -17.24 -9.13 -32.37
C ALA A 63 -16.81 -9.63 -30.98
N ARG A 64 -16.13 -10.79 -30.92
CA ARG A 64 -15.55 -11.31 -29.67
C ARG A 64 -14.55 -10.35 -29.05
N LEU A 65 -13.62 -9.81 -29.84
CA LEU A 65 -12.62 -8.86 -29.33
C LEU A 65 -13.27 -7.59 -28.76
N ARG A 66 -14.37 -7.12 -29.37
CA ARG A 66 -15.15 -6.00 -28.87
C ARG A 66 -15.82 -6.34 -27.53
N GLU A 67 -16.41 -7.52 -27.41
CA GLU A 67 -17.03 -8.00 -26.18
C GLU A 67 -15.99 -8.11 -25.05
N ASP A 68 -14.86 -8.77 -25.30
CA ASP A 68 -13.74 -8.90 -24.36
C ASP A 68 -13.22 -7.52 -23.91
N SER A 69 -13.10 -6.58 -24.85
CA SER A 69 -12.64 -5.22 -24.55
C SER A 69 -13.64 -4.47 -23.66
N GLN A 70 -14.95 -4.66 -23.89
CA GLN A 70 -16.00 -4.05 -23.07
C GLN A 70 -16.04 -4.65 -21.66
N GLU A 71 -15.91 -5.98 -21.54
CA GLU A 71 -15.82 -6.66 -20.26
C GLU A 71 -14.57 -6.20 -19.47
N MET A 72 -13.44 -6.11 -20.17
CA MET A 72 -12.19 -5.62 -19.58
C MET A 72 -12.35 -4.19 -19.08
N LEU A 73 -12.90 -3.28 -19.89
CA LEU A 73 -13.16 -1.91 -19.48
C LEU A 73 -14.06 -1.83 -18.24
N ALA A 74 -15.17 -2.57 -18.23
CA ALA A 74 -16.08 -2.61 -17.09
C ALA A 74 -15.38 -3.15 -15.83
N THR A 75 -14.51 -4.14 -15.97
CA THR A 75 -13.72 -4.70 -14.88
C THR A 75 -12.71 -3.69 -14.34
N TYR A 76 -12.00 -2.96 -15.21
CA TYR A 76 -11.07 -1.91 -14.78
C TYR A 76 -11.79 -0.75 -14.09
N GLN A 77 -12.95 -0.33 -14.58
CA GLN A 77 -13.75 0.71 -13.93
C GLN A 77 -14.21 0.28 -12.53
N ARG A 78 -14.67 -0.97 -12.37
CA ARG A 78 -14.99 -1.54 -11.05
C ARG A 78 -13.77 -1.54 -10.14
N LYS A 79 -12.64 -2.09 -10.61
CA LYS A 79 -11.39 -2.14 -9.85
C LYS A 79 -10.90 -0.75 -9.45
N GLN A 80 -11.03 0.25 -10.32
CA GLN A 80 -10.64 1.63 -10.03
C GLN A 80 -11.50 2.21 -8.91
N ARG A 81 -12.83 2.06 -8.99
CA ARG A 81 -13.76 2.53 -7.95
C ARG A 81 -13.49 1.81 -6.63
N ASP A 82 -13.30 0.50 -6.67
CA ASP A 82 -13.07 -0.29 -5.46
C ASP A 82 -11.73 0.09 -4.81
N ALA A 83 -10.68 0.34 -5.60
CA ALA A 83 -9.39 0.85 -5.12
C ALA A 83 -9.49 2.28 -4.55
N MET A 84 -10.31 3.16 -5.13
CA MET A 84 -10.57 4.50 -4.57
C MET A 84 -11.24 4.38 -3.20
N ARG A 85 -12.25 3.52 -3.08
CA ARG A 85 -12.94 3.27 -1.80
C ARG A 85 -11.98 2.68 -0.77
N GLU A 86 -11.16 1.70 -1.13
CA GLU A 86 -10.17 1.11 -0.24
C GLU A 86 -9.15 2.15 0.22
N ALA A 87 -8.69 3.04 -0.66
CA ALA A 87 -7.81 4.15 -0.29
C ALA A 87 -8.47 5.13 0.69
N GLU A 88 -9.74 5.48 0.48
CA GLU A 88 -10.51 6.30 1.40
C GLU A 88 -10.68 5.63 2.78
N GLU A 89 -10.98 4.33 2.80
CA GLU A 89 -11.07 3.52 4.02
C GLU A 89 -9.73 3.48 4.77
N ILE A 90 -8.61 3.28 4.07
CA ILE A 90 -7.27 3.31 4.64
C ILE A 90 -6.98 4.67 5.28
N ILE A 91 -7.29 5.77 4.59
CA ILE A 91 -7.08 7.13 5.12
C ILE A 91 -7.96 7.38 6.34
N ALA A 92 -9.24 6.98 6.29
CA ALA A 92 -10.16 7.13 7.42
C ALA A 92 -9.68 6.34 8.64
N HIS A 93 -9.28 5.08 8.44
CA HIS A 93 -8.74 4.24 9.50
C HIS A 93 -7.44 4.82 10.07
N ALA A 94 -6.52 5.29 9.22
CA ALA A 94 -5.27 5.92 9.67
C ALA A 94 -5.52 7.17 10.51
N LYS A 95 -6.50 8.01 10.14
CA LYS A 95 -6.88 9.20 10.92
C LYS A 95 -7.47 8.82 12.27
N ALA A 96 -8.44 7.89 12.30
CA ALA A 96 -9.04 7.42 13.54
C ALA A 96 -7.99 6.82 14.49
N GLU A 97 -7.05 6.04 13.94
CA GLU A 97 -5.98 5.44 14.71
C GLU A 97 -4.98 6.49 15.21
N ALA A 98 -4.63 7.50 14.39
CA ALA A 98 -3.80 8.62 14.82
C ALA A 98 -4.44 9.42 15.97
N GLU A 99 -5.74 9.69 15.90
CA GLU A 99 -6.49 10.37 16.97
C GLU A 99 -6.49 9.52 18.26
N ARG A 100 -6.71 8.20 18.14
CA ARG A 100 -6.68 7.27 19.27
C ARG A 100 -5.30 7.23 19.93
N LEU A 101 -4.23 7.15 19.13
CA LEU A 101 -2.85 7.17 19.63
C LEU A 101 -2.51 8.51 20.27
N ALA A 102 -2.92 9.63 19.68
CA ALA A 102 -2.69 10.96 20.25
C ALA A 102 -3.40 11.12 21.60
N ALA A 103 -4.65 10.67 21.71
CA ALA A 103 -5.40 10.70 22.97
C ALA A 103 -4.77 9.81 24.04
N GLN A 104 -4.28 8.62 23.66
CA GLN A 104 -3.59 7.73 24.58
C GLN A 104 -2.24 8.31 25.04
N ALA A 105 -1.44 8.84 24.10
CA ALA A 105 -0.17 9.48 24.40
C ALA A 105 -0.34 10.70 25.33
N ALA A 106 -1.40 11.50 25.13
CA ALA A 106 -1.72 12.62 26.02
C ALA A 106 -2.03 12.15 27.45
N LYS A 107 -2.82 11.06 27.60
CA LYS A 107 -3.10 10.46 28.92
C LYS A 107 -1.84 9.92 29.59
N ASP A 108 -0.99 9.23 28.84
CA ASP A 108 0.25 8.66 29.35
C ASP A 108 1.24 9.76 29.75
N LEU A 109 1.28 10.85 28.98
CA LEU A 109 2.08 12.03 29.30
C LEU A 109 1.60 12.70 30.59
N ASP A 110 0.30 12.97 30.74
CA ASP A 110 -0.29 13.53 31.97
C ASP A 110 0.03 12.65 33.20
N ALA A 111 -0.15 11.34 33.07
CA ALA A 111 0.20 10.40 34.13
C ALA A 111 1.71 10.43 34.46
N SER A 112 2.57 10.57 33.45
CA SER A 112 4.02 10.68 33.68
C SER A 112 4.42 11.99 34.35
N LEU A 113 3.76 13.10 34.00
CA LEU A 113 3.98 14.41 34.60
C LEU A 113 3.56 14.43 36.07
N LYS A 114 2.37 13.89 36.39
CA LYS A 114 1.91 13.75 37.78
C LYS A 114 2.86 12.92 38.64
N ARG A 115 3.40 11.81 38.10
CA ARG A 115 4.42 11.03 38.80
C ARG A 115 5.70 11.82 39.02
N ARG A 116 6.16 12.58 38.02
CA ARG A 116 7.36 13.43 38.13
C ARG A 116 7.17 14.55 39.15
N GLU A 117 6.01 15.17 39.16
CA GLU A 117 5.63 16.19 40.12
C GLU A 117 5.63 15.63 41.54
N ALA A 118 4.98 14.49 41.78
CA ALA A 118 4.99 13.83 43.08
C ALA A 118 6.42 13.47 43.55
N MET A 119 7.26 12.95 42.65
CA MET A 119 8.68 12.67 42.97
C MET A 119 9.47 13.95 43.28
N ALA A 120 9.19 15.06 42.61
CA ALA A 120 9.84 16.34 42.88
C ALA A 120 9.40 16.90 44.25
N MET A 121 8.10 16.85 44.55
CA MET A 121 7.56 17.28 45.84
C MET A 121 8.12 16.46 47.00
N GLU A 122 8.22 15.12 46.83
CA GLU A 122 8.85 14.25 47.83
C GLU A 122 10.33 14.61 48.06
N ARG A 123 11.09 14.88 46.98
CA ARG A 123 12.48 15.32 47.09
C ARG A 123 12.61 16.66 47.80
N ILE A 124 11.71 17.60 47.53
CA ILE A 124 11.68 18.90 48.22
C ILE A 124 11.41 18.69 49.71
N ALA A 125 10.39 17.91 50.07
CA ALA A 125 10.06 17.62 51.48
C ALA A 125 11.23 16.94 52.21
N GLN A 126 11.92 16.00 51.56
CA GLN A 126 13.12 15.37 52.12
C GLN A 126 14.26 16.36 52.32
N ALA A 127 14.51 17.24 51.34
CA ALA A 127 15.53 18.28 51.43
C ALA A 127 15.21 19.30 52.53
N GLU A 128 13.94 19.70 52.68
CA GLU A 128 13.48 20.58 53.76
C GLU A 128 13.68 19.94 55.14
N ALA A 129 13.28 18.68 55.31
CA ALA A 129 13.47 17.96 56.56
C ALA A 129 14.96 17.81 56.90
N GLN A 130 15.81 17.58 55.90
CA GLN A 130 17.26 17.50 56.07
C GLN A 130 17.85 18.87 56.46
N ALA A 131 17.47 19.94 55.78
CA ALA A 131 17.93 21.30 56.10
C ALA A 131 17.51 21.73 57.52
N MET A 132 16.27 21.41 57.92
CA MET A 132 15.80 21.68 59.29
C MET A 132 16.62 20.94 60.35
N LYS A 133 16.99 19.69 60.11
CA LYS A 133 17.89 18.93 60.99
C LYS A 133 19.29 19.54 61.04
N GLU A 134 19.83 19.98 59.91
CA GLU A 134 21.13 20.64 59.85
C GLU A 134 21.16 21.95 60.66
N VAL A 135 20.12 22.78 60.55
CA VAL A 135 19.98 24.00 61.36
C VAL A 135 19.86 23.67 62.85
N GLN A 136 19.09 22.65 63.21
CA GLN A 136 18.95 22.22 64.60
C GLN A 136 20.28 21.73 65.17
N ASN A 137 21.02 20.91 64.43
CA ASN A 137 22.33 20.42 64.85
C ASN A 137 23.32 21.57 65.03
N LEU A 138 23.36 22.52 64.09
CA LEU A 138 24.20 23.71 64.21
C LEU A 138 23.84 24.54 65.45
N ALA A 139 22.54 24.72 65.75
CA ALA A 139 22.10 25.43 66.94
C ALA A 139 22.51 24.70 68.23
N VAL A 140 22.42 23.37 68.26
CA VAL A 140 22.90 22.54 69.39
C VAL A 140 24.41 22.70 69.57
N ASP A 141 25.18 22.64 68.49
CA ASP A 141 26.65 22.81 68.54
C ASP A 141 27.04 24.18 69.08
N VAL A 142 26.38 25.26 68.61
CA VAL A 142 26.60 26.62 69.10
C VAL A 142 26.20 26.76 70.58
N ALA A 143 25.07 26.17 70.99
CA ALA A 143 24.63 26.19 72.39
C ALA A 143 25.61 25.44 73.31
N ILE A 144 26.12 24.28 72.89
CA ILE A 144 27.14 23.52 73.62
C ILE A 144 28.44 24.32 73.72
N ALA A 145 28.88 24.96 72.63
CA ALA A 145 30.08 25.79 72.63
C ALA A 145 29.94 26.98 73.60
N ALA A 146 28.80 27.68 73.57
CA ALA A 146 28.52 28.77 74.50
C ALA A 146 28.44 28.30 75.96
N ALA A 147 27.79 27.16 76.22
CA ALA A 147 27.72 26.58 77.55
C ALA A 147 29.11 26.18 78.09
N ARG A 148 29.98 25.64 77.24
CA ARG A 148 31.38 25.33 77.59
C ARG A 148 32.14 26.59 77.97
N GLU A 149 31.99 27.67 77.20
CA GLU A 149 32.65 28.95 77.46
C GLU A 149 32.17 29.57 78.78
N VAL A 150 30.87 29.61 79.02
CA VAL A 150 30.29 30.11 80.28
C VAL A 150 30.77 29.26 81.47
N LEU A 151 30.73 27.93 81.35
CA LEU A 151 31.20 27.03 82.41
C LEU A 151 32.68 27.26 82.72
N ALA A 152 33.52 27.44 81.70
CA ALA A 152 34.94 27.73 81.88
C ALA A 152 35.20 29.06 82.60
N GLN A 153 34.35 30.07 82.37
CA GLN A 153 34.45 31.38 83.02
C GLN A 153 33.85 31.40 84.43
N SER A 154 32.84 30.56 84.72
CA SER A 154 32.09 30.58 85.99
C SER A 154 32.59 29.60 87.05
N ILE A 155 33.38 28.57 86.68
CA ILE A 155 33.82 27.55 87.65
C ILE A 155 34.96 28.09 88.52
N THR A 156 34.78 28.03 89.83
CA THR A 156 35.84 28.31 90.80
C THR A 156 36.53 27.01 91.22
N ALA A 157 37.76 27.09 91.75
CA ALA A 157 38.54 25.91 92.17
C ALA A 157 37.78 25.00 93.16
N ASP A 158 37.01 25.60 94.07
CA ASP A 158 36.19 24.87 95.06
C ASP A 158 34.99 24.15 94.41
N GLN A 159 34.34 24.76 93.42
CA GLN A 159 33.23 24.14 92.68
C GLN A 159 33.70 22.99 91.80
N ALA A 160 34.88 23.10 91.19
CA ALA A 160 35.49 22.03 90.43
C ALA A 160 35.80 20.82 91.33
N GLY A 161 36.35 21.05 92.53
CA GLY A 161 36.59 19.98 93.52
C GLY A 161 35.31 19.27 93.96
N ALA A 162 34.24 20.02 94.25
CA ALA A 162 32.94 19.46 94.61
C ALA A 162 32.30 18.62 93.48
N LEU A 163 32.47 19.03 92.22
CA LEU A 163 32.00 18.27 91.05
C LEU A 163 32.76 16.95 90.86
N VAL A 164 34.07 16.94 91.10
CA VAL A 164 34.88 15.71 91.04
C VAL A 164 34.45 14.73 92.13
N GLU A 165 34.26 15.20 93.36
CA GLU A 165 33.80 14.37 94.48
C GLU A 165 32.39 13.80 94.21
N SER A 166 31.47 14.62 93.66
CA SER A 166 30.13 14.16 93.25
C SER A 166 30.19 13.11 92.15
N ALA A 167 31.05 13.30 91.13
CA ALA A 167 31.20 12.34 90.03
C ALA A 167 31.78 11.00 90.52
N ILE A 168 32.74 11.03 91.47
CA ILE A 168 33.28 9.84 92.14
C ILE A 168 32.17 9.12 92.93
N LYS A 169 31.29 9.87 93.58
CA LYS A 169 30.19 9.34 94.37
C LYS A 169 29.04 8.75 93.52
N ASP A 170 28.85 9.25 92.31
CA ASP A 170 27.82 8.79 91.36
C ASP A 170 28.26 7.57 90.50
N LEU A 171 29.58 7.31 90.41
CA LEU A 171 30.15 6.19 89.65
C LEU A 171 29.57 4.81 90.02
N PRO A 172 29.38 4.47 91.32
CA PRO A 172 28.79 3.21 91.74
C PRO A 172 27.33 3.02 91.27
N ALA A 173 26.56 4.11 91.13
CA ALA A 173 25.14 4.04 90.78
C ALA A 173 24.87 3.80 89.28
N LYS A 174 25.88 3.96 88.41
CA LYS A 174 25.77 3.73 86.95
C LYS A 174 26.45 2.44 86.47
N LEU A 175 27.06 1.68 87.37
CA LEU A 175 27.74 0.40 87.09
C LEU A 175 26.92 -0.83 87.55
N HIS A 176 25.60 -0.68 87.68
CA HIS A 176 24.64 -1.77 87.87
C HIS A 176 23.75 -1.93 86.65
#